data_AF-A0A7Y2BA96-F1
#
_entry.id   AF-A0A7Y2BA96-F1
#
_cell.length_a   1.000
_cell.length_b   1.000
_cell.length_c   1.000
_cell.angle_alpha   90.00
_cell.angle_beta   90.00
_cell.angle_gamma   90.00
#
_symmetry.space_group_name_H-M   'P 1'
#
loop_
_entity.id
_entity.type
_entity.pdbx_description
1 polymer ?
#
loop_
_entity_poly.entity_id
_entity_poly.type
_entity_poly.pdbx_seq_one_letter_code
_entity_poly.pdbx_strand_id
1 'polypeptide(L)'
;MNAIKLYGKQNSSYEYIKMMIKRFAKKSNIDFAIQEEHDPENFVKDEISIIPAVKIGSDTFYYRSDDNINSFIKTVNKNIISRFKLGPFKHFLVPIDYSDTSLNSVDYALSLAKETGAIVTIIHCYTPHASDLPVMDYQDMMANNKELFESIVEVFESEHKVKDVNAPIINTEFVVGFAGDTIIERAKELNATIVMGTTGAGNALKKIFGSVSAKVINQSEQPIIIVPSDGVFEGLNEVAYATDDLEVDTKAMPQVIDLVKCSYPRINLVHIYKSGDNKIDFDLFEIYKTNYPKSLVKKNNIENENIADGLNNFVTSNEIDLLVMTHIKKNVLEKIFKKSQSQEVAITSTTPVLILHQAR
;
A
#
# COMPACT_ATOMS: atom_id res chain seq x y z
N MET A 1 16.79 1.56 22.98
CA MET A 1 15.31 1.62 22.89
C MET A 1 14.95 2.50 21.71
N ASN A 2 13.98 2.09 20.90
CA ASN A 2 13.42 2.98 19.88
C ASN A 2 12.60 4.06 20.58
N ALA A 3 13.22 5.23 20.79
CA ALA A 3 12.58 6.36 21.44
C ALA A 3 12.61 7.58 20.53
N ILE A 4 11.49 8.29 20.50
CA ILE A 4 11.38 9.61 19.91
C ILE A 4 11.43 10.61 21.06
N LYS A 5 12.29 11.62 20.97
CA LYS A 5 12.34 12.68 21.97
C LYS A 5 11.46 13.85 21.54
N LEU A 6 10.64 14.36 22.44
CA LEU A 6 9.80 15.54 22.23
C LEU A 6 10.21 16.64 23.23
N TYR A 7 10.84 17.67 22.71
CA TYR A 7 11.35 18.82 23.46
C TYR A 7 10.33 19.94 23.47
N GLY A 8 10.12 20.57 24.63
CA GLY A 8 9.37 21.82 24.70
C GLY A 8 8.66 22.05 26.03
N LYS A 9 7.99 23.20 26.13
CA LYS A 9 7.14 23.56 27.28
C LYS A 9 5.73 23.00 27.06
N GLN A 10 5.06 22.59 28.13
CA GLN A 10 3.68 22.06 28.11
C GLN A 10 2.68 23.17 27.75
N ASN A 11 2.58 23.49 26.46
CA ASN A 11 1.61 24.41 25.87
C ASN A 11 0.70 23.66 24.88
N SER A 12 -0.29 24.35 24.34
CA SER A 12 -1.30 23.74 23.45
C SER A 12 -0.67 23.05 22.22
N SER A 13 0.34 23.67 21.60
CA SER A 13 1.02 23.08 20.43
C SER A 13 1.81 21.83 20.80
N TYR A 14 2.54 21.86 21.93
CA TYR A 14 3.27 20.71 22.45
C TYR A 14 2.35 19.53 22.73
N GLU A 15 1.25 19.76 23.45
CA GLU A 15 0.28 18.73 23.79
C GLU A 15 -0.41 18.16 22.55
N TYR A 16 -0.75 19.01 21.58
CA TYR A 16 -1.32 18.57 20.30
C TYR A 16 -0.34 17.70 19.50
N ILE A 17 0.93 18.12 19.36
CA ILE A 17 1.98 17.34 18.69
C ILE A 17 2.15 15.98 19.39
N LYS A 18 2.28 15.97 20.73
CA LYS A 18 2.40 14.75 21.52
C LYS A 18 1.23 13.80 21.28
N MET A 19 0.00 14.32 21.37
CA MET A 19 -1.22 13.54 21.14
C MET A 19 -1.22 12.92 19.75
N MET A 20 -0.86 13.69 18.72
CA MET A 20 -0.86 13.24 17.34
C MET A 20 0.21 12.19 17.06
N ILE A 21 1.41 12.31 17.63
CA ILE A 21 2.46 11.28 17.54
C ILE A 21 2.03 10.00 18.27
N LYS A 22 1.44 10.10 19.48
CA LYS A 22 0.91 8.92 20.21
C LYS A 22 -0.19 8.21 19.42
N ARG A 23 -1.08 8.99 18.82
CA ARG A 23 -2.17 8.47 17.97
C ARG A 23 -1.61 7.76 16.74
N PHE A 24 -0.60 8.35 16.10
CA PHE A 24 0.09 7.76 14.96
C PHE A 24 0.72 6.40 15.32
N ALA A 25 1.51 6.35 16.40
CA ALA A 25 2.14 5.12 16.90
C ALA A 25 1.11 3.99 17.10
N LYS A 26 0.03 4.30 17.81
CA LYS A 26 -1.04 3.35 18.12
C LYS A 26 -1.73 2.81 16.87
N LYS A 27 -2.08 3.69 15.92
CA LYS A 27 -2.78 3.30 14.69
C LYS A 27 -1.91 2.45 13.79
N SER A 28 -0.68 2.88 13.57
CA SER A 28 0.26 2.23 12.68
C SER A 28 0.91 0.99 13.29
N ASN A 29 0.53 0.63 14.52
CA ASN A 29 1.09 -0.47 15.30
C ASN A 29 2.63 -0.41 15.36
N ILE A 30 3.17 0.81 15.49
CA ILE A 30 4.61 1.06 15.65
C ILE A 30 4.87 1.24 17.14
N ASP A 31 5.70 0.36 17.69
CA ASP A 31 6.10 0.46 19.09
C ASP A 31 7.34 1.36 19.24
N PHE A 32 7.12 2.53 19.85
CA PHE A 32 8.18 3.42 20.30
C PHE A 32 7.77 4.19 21.55
N ALA A 33 8.76 4.51 22.39
CA ALA A 33 8.55 5.39 23.52
C ALA A 33 8.64 6.86 23.08
N ILE A 34 7.78 7.72 23.62
CA ILE A 34 7.96 9.17 23.54
C ILE A 34 8.63 9.62 24.83
N GLN A 35 9.86 10.12 24.71
CA GLN A 35 10.62 10.72 25.80
C GLN A 35 10.36 12.22 25.80
N GLU A 36 9.61 12.69 26.79
CA GLU A 36 9.33 14.11 26.97
C GLU A 36 10.54 14.78 27.64
N GLU A 37 11.05 15.85 27.04
CA GLU A 37 12.16 16.64 27.56
C GLU A 37 11.69 18.08 27.76
N HIS A 38 11.80 18.56 28.99
CA HIS A 38 11.31 19.87 29.43
C HIS A 38 12.42 20.74 30.02
N ASP A 39 13.60 20.17 30.27
CA ASP A 39 14.74 20.86 30.89
C ASP A 39 15.55 21.64 29.84
N PRO A 40 15.64 22.98 29.95
CA PRO A 40 16.44 23.80 29.06
C PRO A 40 17.92 23.40 29.00
N GLU A 41 18.50 22.85 30.07
CA GLU A 41 19.90 22.39 30.06
C GLU A 41 20.09 21.24 29.07
N ASN A 42 19.12 20.32 29.01
CA ASN A 42 19.12 19.21 28.05
C ASN A 42 18.85 19.68 26.63
N PHE A 43 18.13 20.79 26.43
CA PHE A 43 17.91 21.36 25.09
C PHE A 43 19.23 21.83 24.49
N VAL A 44 20.04 22.55 25.27
CA VAL A 44 21.37 23.03 24.84
C VAL A 44 22.29 21.85 24.55
N LYS A 45 22.31 20.84 25.44
CA LYS A 45 23.13 19.64 25.27
C LYS A 45 22.80 18.84 24.01
N ASP A 46 21.52 18.77 23.65
CA ASP A 46 21.04 18.05 22.47
C ASP A 46 20.96 18.93 21.20
N GLU A 47 21.52 20.16 21.26
CA GLU A 47 21.59 21.16 20.18
C GLU A 47 20.21 21.61 19.65
N ILE A 48 19.21 21.68 20.54
CA ILE A 48 17.84 22.07 20.22
C ILE A 48 17.71 23.60 20.26
N SER A 49 17.50 24.20 19.09
CA SER A 49 17.44 25.66 18.92
C SER A 49 16.02 26.26 19.00
N ILE A 50 15.00 25.46 18.70
CA ILE A 50 13.59 25.88 18.66
C ILE A 50 12.75 24.83 19.39
N ILE A 51 11.67 25.25 20.06
CA ILE A 51 10.71 24.34 20.69
C ILE A 51 9.27 24.75 20.32
N PRO A 52 8.32 23.79 20.21
CA PRO A 52 8.49 22.35 20.31
C PRO A 52 9.39 21.75 19.22
N ALA A 53 10.14 20.71 19.55
CA ALA A 53 10.96 19.95 18.60
C ALA A 53 10.81 18.45 18.80
N VAL A 54 10.87 17.70 17.71
CA VAL A 54 10.80 16.24 17.70
C VAL A 54 12.12 15.70 17.15
N LYS A 55 12.80 14.83 17.90
CA LYS A 55 14.04 14.18 17.47
C LYS A 55 13.81 12.69 17.25
N ILE A 56 14.13 12.22 16.04
CA ILE A 56 13.99 10.83 15.60
C ILE A 56 15.35 10.37 15.11
N GLY A 57 16.07 9.58 15.92
CA GLY A 57 17.45 9.21 15.61
C GLY A 57 18.36 10.45 15.57
N SER A 58 18.99 10.71 14.42
CA SER A 58 19.83 11.88 14.19
C SER A 58 19.04 13.12 13.76
N ASP A 59 17.81 12.96 13.30
CA ASP A 59 17.05 14.02 12.65
C ASP A 59 16.23 14.79 13.69
N THR A 60 16.25 16.12 13.61
CA THR A 60 15.50 17.02 14.50
C THR A 60 14.56 17.89 13.68
N PHE A 61 13.27 17.86 14.04
CA PHE A 61 12.20 18.63 13.41
C PHE A 61 11.73 19.71 14.37
N TYR A 62 11.72 20.96 13.90
CA TYR A 62 11.34 22.12 14.70
C TYR A 62 9.96 22.64 14.28
N TYR A 63 9.07 22.86 15.25
CA TYR A 63 7.78 23.53 15.01
C TYR A 63 7.90 25.02 15.34
N ARG A 64 7.57 25.88 14.38
CA ARG A 64 7.50 27.34 14.53
C ARG A 64 6.05 27.81 14.59
N SER A 65 5.80 28.95 15.22
CA SER A 65 4.45 29.46 15.45
C SER A 65 3.71 29.84 14.16
N ASP A 66 4.44 30.17 13.10
CA ASP A 66 3.96 30.45 11.76
C ASP A 66 3.75 29.19 10.91
N ASP A 67 4.22 28.02 11.37
CA ASP A 67 4.02 26.77 10.67
C ASP A 67 2.58 26.26 10.78
N ASN A 68 2.10 25.66 9.70
CA ASN A 68 0.92 24.81 9.76
C ASN A 68 1.25 23.53 10.55
N ILE A 69 0.68 23.40 11.76
CA ILE A 69 0.96 22.29 12.67
C ILE A 69 0.65 20.91 12.08
N ASN A 70 -0.33 20.80 11.17
CA ASN A 70 -0.65 19.54 10.51
C ASN A 70 0.43 19.16 9.50
N SER A 71 1.01 20.14 8.79
CA SER A 71 2.16 19.91 7.90
C SER A 71 3.39 19.44 8.68
N PHE A 72 3.64 20.05 9.85
CA PHE A 72 4.69 19.62 10.77
C PHE A 72 4.49 18.16 11.22
N ILE A 73 3.28 17.79 11.63
CA ILE A 73 2.95 16.41 12.03
C ILE A 73 3.11 15.42 10.87
N LYS A 74 2.66 15.76 9.66
CA LYS A 74 2.85 14.93 8.46
C LYS A 74 4.34 14.65 8.22
N THR A 75 5.19 15.68 8.37
CA THR A 75 6.65 15.56 8.23
C THR A 75 7.24 14.63 9.29
N VAL A 76 6.85 14.81 10.56
CA VAL A 76 7.29 13.93 11.66
C VAL A 76 6.88 12.48 11.40
N ASN A 77 5.61 12.23 11.08
CA ASN A 77 5.09 10.90 10.83
C ASN A 77 5.80 10.21 9.66
N LYS A 78 6.08 10.91 8.56
CA LYS A 78 6.86 10.38 7.42
C LYS A 78 8.22 9.84 7.86
N ASN A 79 8.91 10.56 8.74
CA ASN A 79 10.22 10.15 9.25
C ASN A 79 10.13 8.98 10.24
N ILE A 80 9.05 8.90 11.03
CA ILE A 80 8.78 7.71 11.85
C ILE A 80 8.63 6.48 10.95
N ILE A 81 7.81 6.55 9.89
CA ILE A 81 7.59 5.42 8.98
C ILE A 81 8.91 4.92 8.39
N SER A 82 9.69 5.85 7.82
CA SER A 82 10.96 5.52 7.17
C SER A 82 11.95 4.86 8.14
N ARG A 83 11.98 5.34 9.40
CA ARG A 83 12.90 4.83 10.42
C ARG A 83 12.52 3.46 10.96
N PHE A 84 11.23 3.19 11.12
CA PHE A 84 10.73 2.00 11.80
C PHE A 84 10.39 0.85 10.87
N LYS A 85 10.35 1.08 9.54
CA LYS A 85 10.06 0.08 8.49
C LYS A 85 8.88 -0.81 8.87
N LEU A 86 7.69 -0.31 8.56
CA LEU A 86 6.44 -1.00 8.80
C LEU A 86 6.43 -2.39 8.15
N GLY A 87 5.83 -3.39 8.80
CA GLY A 87 5.63 -4.71 8.22
C GLY A 87 4.74 -4.67 6.97
N PRO A 88 4.66 -5.75 6.19
CA PRO A 88 3.80 -5.81 5.01
C PRO A 88 2.35 -5.44 5.36
N PHE A 89 1.65 -4.78 4.43
CA PHE A 89 0.26 -4.33 4.60
C PHE A 89 0.01 -3.35 5.76
N LYS A 90 1.05 -2.77 6.36
CA LYS A 90 0.91 -1.65 7.31
C LYS A 90 1.10 -0.28 6.65
N HIS A 91 1.52 -0.27 5.40
CA HIS A 91 1.67 0.93 4.59
C HIS A 91 1.24 0.63 3.16
N PHE A 92 0.27 1.38 2.64
CA PHE A 92 -0.15 1.38 1.25
C PHE A 92 0.45 2.58 0.51
N LEU A 93 1.15 2.33 -0.59
CA LEU A 93 1.59 3.34 -1.55
C LEU A 93 0.62 3.34 -2.74
N VAL A 94 -0.03 4.47 -2.97
CA VAL A 94 -1.10 4.59 -3.99
C VAL A 94 -0.67 5.61 -5.05
N PRO A 95 -0.16 5.15 -6.21
CA PRO A 95 0.15 6.05 -7.31
C PRO A 95 -1.12 6.56 -7.99
N ILE A 96 -1.15 7.87 -8.29
CA ILE A 96 -2.25 8.49 -9.03
C ILE A 96 -1.79 9.23 -10.27
N ASP A 97 -2.58 9.12 -11.34
CA ASP A 97 -2.43 9.83 -12.63
C ASP A 97 -3.70 10.61 -13.01
N TYR A 98 -4.58 10.84 -12.02
CA TYR A 98 -5.87 11.53 -12.16
C TYR A 98 -6.92 10.79 -13.00
N SER A 99 -6.66 9.54 -13.39
CA SER A 99 -7.68 8.68 -13.99
C SER A 99 -8.64 8.11 -12.96
N ASP A 100 -9.87 7.82 -13.38
CA ASP A 100 -10.91 7.23 -12.53
C ASP A 100 -10.43 5.94 -11.83
N THR A 101 -9.68 5.09 -12.53
CA THR A 101 -9.10 3.86 -11.98
C THR A 101 -8.05 4.14 -10.90
N SER A 102 -7.23 5.18 -11.07
CA SER A 102 -6.25 5.58 -10.06
C SER A 102 -6.91 6.20 -8.83
N LEU A 103 -7.97 7.00 -9.02
CA LEU A 103 -8.75 7.59 -7.94
C LEU A 103 -9.54 6.52 -7.17
N ASN A 104 -10.14 5.55 -7.85
CA ASN A 104 -10.78 4.39 -7.22
C ASN A 104 -9.79 3.59 -6.37
N SER A 105 -8.52 3.49 -6.80
CA SER A 105 -7.47 2.83 -6.01
C SER A 105 -7.17 3.56 -4.70
N VAL A 106 -7.31 4.89 -4.66
CA VAL A 106 -7.19 5.68 -3.42
C VAL A 106 -8.35 5.35 -2.48
N ASP A 107 -9.59 5.37 -2.97
CA ASP A 107 -10.76 5.04 -2.16
C ASP A 107 -10.72 3.62 -1.60
N TYR A 108 -10.32 2.66 -2.44
CA TYR A 108 -10.11 1.28 -2.03
C TYR A 108 -9.05 1.19 -0.92
N ALA A 109 -7.87 1.82 -1.12
CA ALA A 109 -6.79 1.79 -0.15
C ALA A 109 -7.15 2.47 1.18
N LEU A 110 -7.88 3.60 1.15
CA LEU A 110 -8.33 4.30 2.35
C LEU A 110 -9.36 3.48 3.14
N SER A 111 -10.24 2.78 2.43
CA SER A 111 -11.24 1.89 3.04
C SER A 111 -10.59 0.65 3.65
N LEU A 112 -9.66 0.00 2.94
CA LEU A 112 -8.85 -1.09 3.47
C LEU A 112 -7.97 -0.65 4.66
N ALA A 113 -7.45 0.57 4.63
CA ALA A 113 -6.66 1.14 5.73
C ALA A 113 -7.49 1.35 7.00
N LYS A 114 -8.79 1.64 6.89
CA LYS A 114 -9.70 1.72 8.06
C LYS A 114 -9.81 0.37 8.77
N GLU A 115 -9.81 -0.73 8.03
CA GLU A 115 -9.88 -2.09 8.59
C GLU A 115 -8.53 -2.57 9.14
N THR A 116 -7.45 -2.32 8.40
CA THR A 116 -6.10 -2.86 8.71
C THR A 116 -5.28 -1.98 9.65
N GLY A 117 -5.69 -0.73 9.85
CA GLY A 117 -4.92 0.31 10.56
C GLY A 117 -3.72 0.84 9.76
N ALA A 118 -3.64 0.51 8.46
CA ALA A 118 -2.52 0.91 7.62
C ALA A 118 -2.47 2.42 7.38
N ILE A 119 -1.28 2.90 7.05
CA ILE A 119 -1.06 4.25 6.55
C ILE A 119 -1.20 4.25 5.04
N VAL A 120 -1.79 5.29 4.47
CA VAL A 120 -1.85 5.49 3.02
C VAL A 120 -0.91 6.62 2.64
N THR A 121 -0.01 6.38 1.68
CA THR A 121 0.75 7.44 1.00
C THR A 121 0.29 7.52 -0.43
N ILE A 122 -0.37 8.63 -0.75
CA ILE A 122 -0.77 8.95 -2.12
C ILE A 122 0.45 9.58 -2.80
N ILE A 123 0.85 9.06 -3.96
CA ILE A 123 2.01 9.56 -4.70
C ILE A 123 1.61 9.96 -6.11
N HIS A 124 2.03 11.16 -6.52
CA HIS A 124 1.96 11.58 -7.92
C HIS A 124 3.37 11.76 -8.47
N CYS A 125 3.64 11.12 -9.61
CA CYS A 125 4.93 11.19 -10.29
C CYS A 125 4.81 12.08 -11.54
N TYR A 126 5.38 13.28 -11.48
CA TYR A 126 5.39 14.20 -12.60
C TYR A 126 6.63 13.94 -13.47
N THR A 127 6.44 13.59 -14.74
CA THR A 127 7.50 13.51 -15.74
C THR A 127 7.37 14.71 -16.67
N PRO A 128 8.30 15.67 -16.66
CA PRO A 128 8.25 16.79 -17.60
C PRO A 128 8.49 16.31 -19.03
N HIS A 129 7.67 16.76 -19.98
CA HIS A 129 7.88 16.46 -21.39
C HIS A 129 8.59 17.61 -22.12
N ALA A 130 9.42 17.27 -23.11
CA ALA A 130 10.14 18.28 -23.90
C ALA A 130 9.19 19.25 -24.65
N SER A 131 7.96 18.82 -24.91
CA SER A 131 6.88 19.64 -25.48
C SER A 131 6.34 20.72 -24.54
N ASP A 132 6.60 20.61 -23.24
CA ASP A 132 6.06 21.49 -22.21
C ASP A 132 6.92 22.75 -22.04
N LEU A 133 8.18 22.68 -22.46
CA LEU A 133 9.22 23.69 -22.27
C LEU A 133 9.03 25.03 -23.04
N PRO A 134 8.34 25.11 -24.21
CA PRO A 134 8.18 26.39 -24.89
C PRO A 134 7.02 27.26 -24.37
N VAL A 135 6.14 26.76 -23.50
CA VAL A 135 4.81 27.36 -23.24
C VAL A 135 4.69 28.03 -21.87
N MET A 136 5.41 27.56 -20.85
CA MET A 136 5.43 28.12 -19.48
C MET A 136 6.81 27.95 -18.84
N ASP A 137 7.12 28.74 -17.81
CA ASP A 137 8.28 28.45 -16.95
C ASP A 137 8.08 27.07 -16.30
N TYR A 138 9.11 26.23 -16.36
CA TYR A 138 9.13 24.91 -15.75
C TYR A 138 8.76 24.95 -14.26
N GLN A 139 9.16 26.01 -13.55
CA GLN A 139 8.83 26.18 -12.14
C GLN A 139 7.32 26.39 -11.91
N ASP A 140 6.69 27.20 -12.75
CA ASP A 140 5.25 27.46 -12.68
C ASP A 140 4.45 26.20 -13.02
N MET A 141 4.88 25.43 -14.02
CA MET A 141 4.24 24.16 -14.36
C MET A 141 4.31 23.17 -13.20
N MET A 142 5.47 23.04 -12.57
CA MET A 142 5.66 22.15 -11.44
C MET A 142 4.81 22.59 -10.23
N ALA A 143 4.74 23.90 -9.96
CA ALA A 143 3.90 24.46 -8.90
C ALA A 143 2.41 24.16 -9.15
N ASN A 144 1.92 24.40 -10.36
CA ASN A 144 0.52 24.13 -10.74
C ASN A 144 0.16 22.64 -10.64
N ASN A 145 1.05 21.75 -11.09
CA ASN A 145 0.82 20.30 -10.96
C ASN A 145 0.79 19.86 -9.50
N LYS A 146 1.64 20.46 -8.66
CA LYS A 146 1.65 20.19 -7.23
C LYS A 146 0.38 20.71 -6.54
N GLU A 147 -0.08 21.90 -6.89
CA GLU A 147 -1.33 22.46 -6.37
C GLU A 147 -2.54 21.62 -6.77
N LEU A 148 -2.60 21.14 -8.02
CA LEU A 148 -3.64 20.21 -8.47
C LEU A 148 -3.62 18.92 -7.62
N PHE A 149 -2.44 18.34 -7.43
CA PHE A 149 -2.27 17.15 -6.61
C PHE A 149 -2.76 17.36 -5.17
N GLU A 150 -2.37 18.49 -4.55
CA GLU A 150 -2.80 18.85 -3.20
C GLU A 150 -4.32 19.02 -3.12
N SER A 151 -4.94 19.68 -4.11
CA SER A 151 -6.39 19.88 -4.16
C SER A 151 -7.18 18.56 -4.24
N ILE A 152 -6.67 17.57 -4.99
CA ILE A 152 -7.29 16.24 -5.12
C ILE A 152 -7.17 15.47 -3.81
N VAL A 153 -6.03 15.58 -3.12
CA VAL A 153 -5.87 14.94 -1.82
C VAL A 153 -6.80 15.56 -0.78
N GLU A 154 -7.01 16.87 -0.79
CA GLU A 154 -7.94 17.53 0.13
C GLU A 154 -9.38 17.00 -0.01
N VAL A 155 -9.80 16.66 -1.24
CA VAL A 155 -11.09 16.00 -1.48
C VAL A 155 -11.15 14.65 -0.75
N PHE A 156 -10.16 13.78 -0.93
CA PHE A 156 -10.11 12.49 -0.23
C PHE A 156 -10.02 12.65 1.29
N GLU A 157 -9.26 13.62 1.79
CA GLU A 157 -9.17 13.90 3.23
C GLU A 157 -10.52 14.31 3.81
N SER A 158 -11.30 15.08 3.05
CA SER A 158 -12.65 15.50 3.41
C SER A 158 -13.65 14.35 3.39
N GLU A 159 -13.71 13.60 2.29
CA GLU A 159 -14.66 12.49 2.09
C GLU A 159 -14.44 11.35 3.09
N HIS A 160 -13.19 11.02 3.38
CA HIS A 160 -12.84 10.00 4.37
C HIS A 160 -12.78 10.51 5.80
N LYS A 161 -13.16 11.78 6.03
CA LYS A 161 -13.22 12.43 7.34
C LYS A 161 -11.93 12.24 8.12
N VAL A 162 -10.77 12.50 7.50
CA VAL A 162 -9.43 12.21 8.08
C VAL A 162 -9.18 12.86 9.46
N LYS A 163 -9.98 13.89 9.79
CA LYS A 163 -10.00 14.54 11.11
C LYS A 163 -10.59 13.65 12.22
N ASP A 164 -11.45 12.70 11.89
CA ASP A 164 -12.08 11.78 12.85
C ASP A 164 -11.06 10.86 13.50
N VAL A 165 -11.26 10.52 14.77
CA VAL A 165 -10.33 9.69 15.56
C VAL A 165 -10.04 8.34 14.92
N ASN A 166 -10.99 7.79 14.14
CA ASN A 166 -10.88 6.48 13.51
C ASN A 166 -10.48 6.52 12.02
N ALA A 167 -10.30 7.70 11.42
CA ALA A 167 -10.01 7.81 10.00
C ALA A 167 -8.57 7.39 9.61
N PRO A 168 -8.34 6.94 8.36
CA PRO A 168 -7.03 6.49 7.91
C PRO A 168 -6.02 7.63 7.95
N ILE A 169 -4.74 7.30 8.13
CA ILE A 169 -3.65 8.28 8.08
C ILE A 169 -3.22 8.46 6.63
N ILE A 170 -3.32 9.69 6.11
CA ILE A 170 -2.93 10.03 4.75
C ILE A 170 -1.63 10.85 4.77
N ASN A 171 -0.65 10.38 4.00
CA ASN A 171 0.54 11.11 3.60
C ASN A 171 0.50 11.36 2.09
N THR A 172 1.25 12.36 1.64
CA THR A 172 1.34 12.73 0.23
C THR A 172 2.79 12.87 -0.22
N GLU A 173 3.07 12.44 -1.44
CA GLU A 173 4.36 12.65 -2.09
C GLU A 173 4.15 13.11 -3.54
N PHE A 174 4.65 14.30 -3.87
CA PHE A 174 4.77 14.77 -5.25
C PHE A 174 6.24 14.62 -5.66
N VAL A 175 6.51 13.80 -6.67
CA VAL A 175 7.88 13.45 -7.06
C VAL A 175 8.07 13.72 -8.54
N VAL A 176 9.19 14.35 -8.90
CA VAL A 176 9.60 14.50 -10.29
C VAL A 176 10.39 13.26 -10.71
N GLY A 177 9.93 12.55 -11.74
CA GLY A 177 10.57 11.33 -12.22
C GLY A 177 9.66 10.43 -13.05
N PHE A 178 10.22 9.32 -13.54
CA PHE A 178 9.47 8.32 -14.30
C PHE A 178 8.63 7.46 -13.36
N ALA A 179 7.30 7.56 -13.49
CA ALA A 179 6.34 6.95 -12.56
C ALA A 179 6.66 5.50 -12.19
N GLY A 180 6.90 4.62 -13.17
CA GLY A 180 7.17 3.21 -12.90
C GLY A 180 8.41 2.97 -12.03
N ASP A 181 9.50 3.69 -12.27
CA ASP A 181 10.74 3.55 -11.47
C ASP A 181 10.57 4.16 -10.08
N THR A 182 10.02 5.37 -10.02
CA THR A 182 9.77 6.10 -8.77
C THR A 182 8.85 5.30 -7.83
N ILE A 183 7.78 4.69 -8.36
CA ILE A 183 6.85 3.87 -7.56
C ILE A 183 7.56 2.65 -6.96
N ILE A 184 8.37 1.94 -7.75
CA ILE A 184 9.07 0.73 -7.29
C ILE A 184 10.10 1.08 -6.21
N GLU A 185 10.92 2.11 -6.47
CA GLU A 185 11.93 2.59 -5.53
C GLU A 185 11.26 3.02 -4.23
N ARG A 186 10.20 3.82 -4.33
CA ARG A 186 9.55 4.37 -3.15
C ARG A 186 8.81 3.31 -2.34
N ALA A 187 8.16 2.35 -2.99
CA ALA A 187 7.54 1.22 -2.31
C ALA A 187 8.58 0.41 -1.51
N LYS A 188 9.78 0.20 -2.08
CA LYS A 188 10.88 -0.50 -1.40
C LYS A 188 11.41 0.29 -0.20
N GLU A 189 11.62 1.59 -0.34
CA GLU A 189 12.10 2.45 0.76
C GLU A 189 11.12 2.50 1.94
N LEU A 190 9.82 2.51 1.64
CA LEU A 190 8.75 2.54 2.62
C LEU A 190 8.38 1.16 3.17
N ASN A 191 8.85 0.08 2.52
CA ASN A 191 8.34 -1.28 2.70
C ASN A 191 6.80 -1.33 2.57
N ALA A 192 6.29 -0.64 1.55
CA ALA A 192 4.86 -0.43 1.34
C ALA A 192 4.30 -1.37 0.27
N THR A 193 3.09 -1.87 0.54
CA THR A 193 2.27 -2.55 -0.46
C THR A 193 1.76 -1.52 -1.47
N ILE A 194 1.91 -1.79 -2.76
CA ILE A 194 1.44 -0.89 -3.82
C ILE A 194 -0.04 -1.18 -4.06
N VAL A 195 -0.89 -0.16 -4.06
CA VAL A 195 -2.31 -0.31 -4.43
C VAL A 195 -2.57 0.54 -5.66
N MET A 196 -2.91 -0.08 -6.79
CA MET A 196 -3.03 0.66 -8.05
C MET A 196 -4.07 0.05 -9.00
N GLY A 197 -4.53 0.87 -9.94
CA GLY A 197 -5.45 0.45 -10.99
C GLY A 197 -4.79 -0.32 -12.12
N THR A 198 -5.61 -0.97 -12.95
CA THR A 198 -5.17 -1.71 -14.13
C THR A 198 -4.72 -0.78 -15.27
N THR A 199 -5.43 0.33 -15.48
CA THR A 199 -5.17 1.30 -16.55
C THR A 199 -5.04 2.72 -16.00
N GLY A 200 -4.46 3.60 -16.81
CA GLY A 200 -4.44 5.04 -16.57
C GLY A 200 -5.38 5.78 -17.52
N ALA A 201 -5.29 7.12 -17.55
CA ALA A 201 -6.26 8.01 -18.21
C ALA A 201 -6.51 7.72 -19.72
N GLY A 202 -5.58 7.06 -20.41
CA GLY A 202 -5.64 6.81 -21.85
C GLY A 202 -6.31 5.52 -22.32
N ASN A 203 -6.71 4.58 -21.43
CA ASN A 203 -7.06 3.21 -21.87
C ASN A 203 -8.24 2.53 -21.13
N ALA A 204 -9.18 3.28 -20.56
CA ALA A 204 -10.29 2.75 -19.75
C ALA A 204 -11.17 1.68 -20.45
N LEU A 205 -11.23 1.67 -21.80
CA LEU A 205 -12.09 0.75 -22.56
C LEU A 205 -11.49 -0.64 -22.84
N LYS A 206 -10.23 -0.90 -22.48
CA LYS A 206 -9.55 -2.17 -22.79
C LYS A 206 -9.09 -2.87 -21.52
N LYS A 207 -9.40 -4.17 -21.39
CA LYS A 207 -8.81 -5.08 -20.38
C LYS A 207 -7.32 -5.33 -20.70
N ILE A 208 -6.49 -4.32 -20.51
CA ILE A 208 -5.03 -4.39 -20.64
C ILE A 208 -4.38 -3.60 -19.50
N PHE A 209 -3.17 -3.97 -19.09
CA PHE A 209 -2.42 -3.11 -18.18
C PHE A 209 -1.90 -1.87 -18.89
N GLY A 210 -1.92 -0.73 -18.20
CA GLY A 210 -1.13 0.44 -18.57
C GLY A 210 0.37 0.13 -18.51
N SER A 211 1.19 0.94 -19.19
CA SER A 211 2.66 0.77 -19.22
C SER A 211 3.28 0.84 -17.82
N VAL A 212 2.77 1.73 -16.96
CA VAL A 212 3.20 1.87 -15.56
C VAL A 212 2.82 0.64 -14.75
N SER A 213 1.54 0.24 -14.71
CA SER A 213 1.08 -0.94 -13.97
C SER A 213 1.81 -2.21 -14.40
N ALA A 214 1.99 -2.42 -15.70
CA ALA A 214 2.74 -3.57 -16.22
C ALA A 214 4.20 -3.55 -15.76
N LYS A 215 4.88 -2.39 -15.76
CA LYS A 215 6.26 -2.27 -15.27
C LYS A 215 6.34 -2.58 -13.78
N VAL A 216 5.46 -1.99 -12.97
CA VAL A 216 5.41 -2.19 -11.51
C VAL A 216 5.18 -3.66 -11.17
N ILE A 217 4.20 -4.32 -11.80
CA ILE A 217 3.92 -5.76 -11.59
C ILE A 217 5.13 -6.64 -11.90
N ASN A 218 5.84 -6.36 -13.00
CA ASN A 218 6.97 -7.19 -13.42
C ASN A 218 8.23 -6.96 -12.58
N GLN A 219 8.43 -5.76 -12.07
CA GLN A 219 9.73 -5.36 -11.52
C GLN A 219 9.73 -5.19 -10.00
N SER A 220 8.59 -4.87 -9.38
CA SER A 220 8.47 -4.74 -7.92
C SER A 220 8.89 -6.01 -7.19
N GLU A 221 9.38 -5.82 -5.96
CA GLU A 221 9.60 -6.88 -4.95
C GLU A 221 8.58 -6.74 -3.81
N GLN A 222 7.78 -5.67 -3.80
CA GLN A 222 6.73 -5.40 -2.82
C GLN A 222 5.39 -5.98 -3.28
N PRO A 223 4.51 -6.41 -2.35
CA PRO A 223 3.14 -6.82 -2.68
C PRO A 223 2.39 -5.74 -3.45
N ILE A 224 1.51 -6.16 -4.37
CA ILE A 224 0.71 -5.26 -5.20
C ILE A 224 -0.76 -5.66 -5.13
N ILE A 225 -1.65 -4.74 -4.81
CA ILE A 225 -3.08 -4.89 -4.98
C ILE A 225 -3.49 -4.17 -6.26
N ILE A 226 -3.98 -4.94 -7.23
CA ILE A 226 -4.57 -4.43 -8.46
C ILE A 226 -6.07 -4.25 -8.24
N VAL A 227 -6.53 -3.01 -8.33
CA VAL A 227 -7.95 -2.65 -8.16
C VAL A 227 -8.60 -2.53 -9.54
N PRO A 228 -9.65 -3.30 -9.86
CA PRO A 228 -10.42 -3.11 -11.09
C PRO A 228 -11.16 -1.77 -11.06
N SER A 229 -11.60 -1.27 -12.22
CA SER A 229 -12.21 0.07 -12.35
C SER A 229 -13.47 0.26 -11.50
N ASP A 230 -14.21 -0.82 -11.29
CA ASP A 230 -15.45 -0.92 -10.52
C ASP A 230 -15.24 -1.61 -9.16
N GLY A 231 -14.00 -1.90 -8.78
CA GLY A 231 -13.68 -2.58 -7.53
C GLY A 231 -13.85 -1.64 -6.35
N VAL A 232 -14.85 -1.90 -5.50
CA VAL A 232 -15.09 -1.17 -4.26
C VAL A 232 -14.73 -2.05 -3.07
N PHE A 233 -14.17 -1.46 -2.02
CA PHE A 233 -13.89 -2.18 -0.78
C PHE A 233 -15.13 -2.19 0.12
N GLU A 234 -15.75 -3.35 0.30
CA GLU A 234 -16.91 -3.55 1.17
C GLU A 234 -16.61 -4.40 2.42
N GLY A 235 -15.32 -4.69 2.65
CA GLY A 235 -14.82 -5.60 3.68
C GLY A 235 -14.21 -6.86 3.08
N LEU A 236 -13.60 -7.69 3.93
CA LEU A 236 -13.07 -9.00 3.56
C LEU A 236 -13.85 -10.10 4.30
N ASN A 237 -14.71 -10.81 3.58
CA ASN A 237 -15.50 -11.94 4.08
C ASN A 237 -15.10 -13.25 3.41
N GLU A 238 -14.82 -13.23 2.11
CA GLU A 238 -14.39 -14.35 1.29
C GLU A 238 -13.09 -13.99 0.54
N VAL A 239 -12.00 -14.64 0.89
CA VAL A 239 -10.70 -14.45 0.26
C VAL A 239 -10.34 -15.73 -0.48
N ALA A 240 -9.99 -15.63 -1.76
CA ALA A 240 -9.45 -16.77 -2.51
C ALA A 240 -7.93 -16.66 -2.55
N TYR A 241 -7.23 -17.73 -2.20
CA TYR A 241 -5.79 -17.88 -2.43
C TYR A 241 -5.58 -18.89 -3.54
N ALA A 242 -5.19 -18.42 -4.72
CA ALA A 242 -4.84 -19.26 -5.85
C ALA A 242 -3.44 -19.84 -5.66
N THR A 243 -3.33 -21.17 -5.62
CA THR A 243 -2.09 -21.90 -5.42
C THR A 243 -1.68 -22.69 -6.67
N ASP A 244 -0.38 -22.71 -6.91
CA ASP A 244 0.27 -23.52 -7.95
C ASP A 244 1.49 -24.26 -7.37
N ASP A 245 2.16 -23.67 -6.39
CA ASP A 245 3.33 -24.23 -5.72
C ASP A 245 3.17 -24.13 -4.19
N LEU A 246 2.85 -25.26 -3.56
CA LEU A 246 2.63 -25.35 -2.11
C LEU A 246 3.81 -24.86 -1.27
N GLU A 247 5.06 -25.06 -1.72
CA GLU A 247 6.23 -24.65 -0.94
C GLU A 247 6.37 -23.13 -0.94
N VAL A 248 6.22 -22.53 -2.10
CA VAL A 248 6.23 -21.07 -2.28
C VAL A 248 5.06 -20.43 -1.52
N ASP A 249 3.88 -20.99 -1.70
CA ASP A 249 2.65 -20.42 -1.16
C ASP A 249 2.59 -20.54 0.37
N THR A 250 3.12 -21.63 0.94
CA THR A 250 3.24 -21.78 2.41
C THR A 250 4.13 -20.69 3.02
N LYS A 251 5.20 -20.26 2.32
CA LYS A 251 6.09 -19.18 2.77
C LYS A 251 5.44 -17.80 2.67
N ALA A 252 4.51 -17.60 1.72
CA ALA A 252 3.83 -16.33 1.50
C ALA A 252 2.61 -16.12 2.42
N MET A 253 1.97 -17.22 2.84
CA MET A 253 0.74 -17.23 3.63
C MET A 253 0.77 -16.37 4.92
N PRO A 254 1.85 -16.30 5.71
CA PRO A 254 1.91 -15.42 6.88
C PRO A 254 1.58 -13.95 6.55
N GLN A 255 1.99 -13.46 5.38
CA GLN A 255 1.69 -12.08 4.97
C GLN A 255 0.19 -11.89 4.72
N VAL A 256 -0.47 -12.88 4.11
CA VAL A 256 -1.93 -12.88 3.87
C VAL A 256 -2.68 -12.89 5.19
N ILE A 257 -2.26 -13.73 6.14
CA ILE A 257 -2.85 -13.76 7.48
C ILE A 257 -2.68 -12.40 8.17
N ASP A 258 -1.52 -11.76 8.05
CA ASP A 258 -1.29 -10.42 8.60
C ASP A 258 -2.21 -9.34 8.02
N LEU A 259 -2.59 -9.46 6.74
CA LEU A 259 -3.58 -8.59 6.08
C LEU A 259 -4.99 -8.83 6.62
N VAL A 260 -5.41 -10.09 6.78
CA VAL A 260 -6.82 -10.44 7.01
C VAL A 260 -7.19 -10.76 8.47
N LYS A 261 -6.21 -10.78 9.39
CA LYS A 261 -6.42 -11.14 10.81
C LYS A 261 -7.38 -10.22 11.59
N CYS A 262 -7.74 -9.06 11.06
CA CYS A 262 -8.72 -8.17 11.70
C CYS A 262 -10.17 -8.63 11.43
N SER A 263 -10.44 -9.21 10.26
CA SER A 263 -11.77 -9.63 9.81
C SER A 263 -11.99 -11.14 9.90
N TYR A 264 -10.91 -11.95 9.91
CA TYR A 264 -10.97 -13.41 9.85
C TYR A 264 -11.94 -13.93 8.76
N PRO A 265 -11.75 -13.55 7.48
CA PRO A 265 -12.57 -14.03 6.38
C PRO A 265 -12.51 -15.56 6.24
N ARG A 266 -13.43 -16.13 5.48
CA ARG A 266 -13.22 -17.47 4.94
C ARG A 266 -12.13 -17.42 3.88
N ILE A 267 -11.11 -18.26 4.03
CA ILE A 267 -10.02 -18.42 3.07
C ILE A 267 -10.33 -19.65 2.22
N ASN A 268 -10.56 -19.43 0.93
CA ASN A 268 -10.71 -20.44 -0.09
C ASN A 268 -9.33 -20.69 -0.71
N LEU A 269 -8.71 -21.82 -0.40
CA LEU A 269 -7.53 -22.29 -1.12
C LEU A 269 -8.01 -22.88 -2.45
N VAL A 270 -7.48 -22.40 -3.57
CA VAL A 270 -7.97 -22.72 -4.92
C VAL A 270 -6.82 -23.17 -5.80
N HIS A 271 -6.98 -24.34 -6.42
CA HIS A 271 -6.08 -24.82 -7.46
C HIS A 271 -6.90 -25.14 -8.71
N ILE A 272 -6.50 -24.57 -9.85
CA ILE A 272 -7.08 -24.91 -11.15
C ILE A 272 -6.14 -25.90 -11.83
N TYR A 273 -6.65 -27.09 -12.16
CA TYR A 273 -5.89 -28.14 -12.84
C TYR A 273 -6.58 -28.52 -14.16
N LYS A 274 -5.81 -29.00 -15.14
CA LYS A 274 -6.38 -29.49 -16.40
C LYS A 274 -6.70 -30.98 -16.31
N SER A 275 -7.48 -31.47 -17.27
CA SER A 275 -7.80 -32.88 -17.30
C SER A 275 -6.52 -33.72 -17.47
N GLY A 276 -6.29 -34.66 -16.54
CA GLY A 276 -5.08 -35.48 -16.48
C GLY A 276 -3.94 -34.91 -15.62
N ASP A 277 -4.05 -33.68 -15.12
CA ASP A 277 -3.11 -33.13 -14.13
C ASP A 277 -3.45 -33.63 -12.72
N ASN A 278 -2.46 -33.59 -11.82
CA ASN A 278 -2.66 -33.94 -10.42
C ASN A 278 -3.35 -32.80 -9.67
N LYS A 279 -4.29 -33.16 -8.80
CA LYS A 279 -4.83 -32.25 -7.80
C LYS A 279 -3.76 -31.87 -6.78
N ILE A 280 -3.90 -30.69 -6.19
CA ILE A 280 -3.11 -30.30 -5.03
C ILE A 280 -3.70 -30.95 -3.77
N ASP A 281 -2.83 -31.58 -2.98
CA ASP A 281 -3.14 -31.99 -1.62
C ASP A 281 -2.93 -30.81 -0.66
N PHE A 282 -4.02 -30.11 -0.39
CA PHE A 282 -4.04 -28.98 0.53
C PHE A 282 -3.81 -29.37 2.00
N ASP A 283 -3.78 -30.65 2.37
CA ASP A 283 -3.39 -31.05 3.72
C ASP A 283 -1.89 -30.79 3.98
N LEU A 284 -1.08 -30.74 2.92
CA LEU A 284 0.32 -30.32 2.96
C LEU A 284 0.49 -28.80 3.08
N PHE A 285 -0.58 -28.03 2.86
CA PHE A 285 -0.57 -26.59 2.98
C PHE A 285 -0.64 -26.19 4.45
N GLU A 286 0.51 -25.87 5.04
CA GLU A 286 0.67 -25.65 6.48
C GLU A 286 0.10 -24.30 6.97
N ILE A 287 -1.00 -23.82 6.39
CA ILE A 287 -1.69 -22.58 6.81
C ILE A 287 -1.96 -22.57 8.32
N TYR A 288 -2.20 -23.74 8.91
CA TYR A 288 -2.53 -23.89 10.33
C TYR A 288 -1.41 -23.50 11.29
N LYS A 289 -0.15 -23.38 10.83
CA LYS A 289 0.95 -22.87 11.66
C LYS A 289 0.79 -21.39 12.01
N THR A 290 -0.13 -20.68 11.36
CA THR A 290 -0.38 -19.25 11.55
C THR A 290 -1.45 -18.92 12.61
N ASN A 291 -1.98 -19.91 13.34
CA ASN A 291 -3.12 -19.79 14.27
C ASN A 291 -4.47 -19.43 13.60
N TYR A 292 -4.59 -19.58 12.28
CA TYR A 292 -5.86 -19.34 11.60
C TYR A 292 -6.90 -20.45 11.86
N PRO A 293 -8.19 -20.13 12.15
CA PRO A 293 -9.20 -21.14 12.45
C PRO A 293 -9.43 -22.11 11.28
N LYS A 294 -9.27 -23.41 11.52
CA LYS A 294 -9.44 -24.44 10.46
C LYS A 294 -10.82 -24.41 9.82
N SER A 295 -11.86 -24.09 10.58
CA SER A 295 -13.25 -23.99 10.12
C SER A 295 -13.48 -22.87 9.11
N LEU A 296 -12.57 -21.90 9.02
CA LEU A 296 -12.62 -20.79 8.06
C LEU A 296 -11.80 -21.08 6.80
N VAL A 297 -11.21 -22.26 6.66
CA VAL A 297 -10.42 -22.64 5.48
C VAL A 297 -11.19 -23.66 4.64
N LYS A 298 -11.44 -23.31 3.38
CA LYS A 298 -12.01 -24.21 2.37
C LYS A 298 -10.94 -24.59 1.34
N LYS A 299 -11.03 -25.82 0.81
CA LYS A 299 -10.07 -26.39 -0.13
C LYS A 299 -10.79 -26.71 -1.43
N ASN A 300 -10.32 -26.15 -2.54
CA ASN A 300 -11.02 -26.21 -3.82
C ASN A 300 -10.05 -26.62 -4.94
N ASN A 301 -10.18 -27.85 -5.42
CA ASN A 301 -9.54 -28.30 -6.66
C ASN A 301 -10.58 -28.22 -7.78
N ILE A 302 -10.31 -27.44 -8.82
CA ILE A 302 -11.27 -27.15 -9.89
C ILE A 302 -10.65 -27.56 -11.22
N GLU A 303 -11.32 -28.45 -11.96
CA GLU A 303 -10.88 -28.86 -13.28
C GLU A 303 -11.28 -27.80 -14.32
N ASN A 304 -10.32 -27.22 -15.03
CA ASN A 304 -10.58 -26.29 -16.13
C ASN A 304 -9.37 -26.23 -17.08
N GLU A 305 -9.64 -26.29 -18.39
CA GLU A 305 -8.60 -26.20 -19.44
C GLU A 305 -7.91 -24.83 -19.50
N ASN A 306 -8.61 -23.77 -19.08
CA ASN A 306 -8.09 -22.41 -18.95
C ASN A 306 -8.07 -21.97 -17.48
N ILE A 307 -6.86 -21.76 -16.95
CA ILE A 307 -6.62 -21.37 -15.56
C ILE A 307 -7.28 -20.01 -15.25
N ALA A 308 -7.15 -19.04 -16.15
CA ALA A 308 -7.71 -17.71 -15.93
C ALA A 308 -9.24 -17.73 -15.92
N ASP A 309 -9.85 -18.45 -16.85
CA ASP A 309 -11.31 -18.62 -16.89
C ASP A 309 -11.81 -19.39 -15.67
N GLY A 310 -11.11 -20.46 -15.26
CA GLY A 310 -11.41 -21.23 -14.06
C GLY A 310 -11.39 -20.39 -12.78
N LEU A 311 -10.35 -19.56 -12.60
CA LEU A 311 -10.25 -18.65 -11.46
C LEU A 311 -11.33 -17.56 -11.49
N ASN A 312 -11.56 -16.92 -12.65
CA ASN A 312 -12.58 -15.88 -12.76
C ASN A 312 -14.00 -16.41 -12.49
N ASN A 313 -14.31 -17.61 -13.00
CA ASN A 313 -15.56 -18.29 -12.69
C ASN A 313 -15.69 -18.58 -11.20
N PHE A 314 -14.62 -19.06 -10.55
CA PHE A 314 -14.63 -19.32 -9.11
C PHE A 314 -14.84 -18.03 -8.30
N VAL A 315 -14.09 -16.97 -8.62
CA VAL A 315 -14.19 -15.66 -7.98
C VAL A 315 -15.60 -15.11 -8.05
N THR A 316 -16.22 -15.16 -9.24
CA THR A 316 -17.57 -14.66 -9.46
C THR A 316 -18.61 -15.51 -8.74
N SER A 317 -18.52 -16.84 -8.84
CA SER A 317 -19.54 -17.76 -8.29
C SER A 317 -19.54 -17.85 -6.76
N ASN A 318 -18.42 -17.48 -6.12
CA ASN A 318 -18.27 -17.52 -4.67
C ASN A 318 -18.20 -16.12 -4.04
N GLU A 319 -18.48 -15.07 -4.81
CA GLU A 319 -18.49 -13.68 -4.33
C GLU A 319 -17.20 -13.33 -3.58
N ILE A 320 -16.05 -13.68 -4.18
CA ILE A 320 -14.74 -13.43 -3.57
C ILE A 320 -14.47 -11.92 -3.53
N ASP A 321 -14.10 -11.41 -2.34
CA ASP A 321 -13.77 -10.00 -2.10
C ASP A 321 -12.32 -9.66 -2.47
N LEU A 322 -11.42 -10.64 -2.37
CA LEU A 322 -10.01 -10.50 -2.69
C LEU A 322 -9.44 -11.81 -3.23
N LEU A 323 -8.85 -11.77 -4.42
CA LEU A 323 -8.07 -12.87 -4.97
C LEU A 323 -6.58 -12.66 -4.67
N VAL A 324 -5.93 -13.65 -4.08
CA VAL A 324 -4.51 -13.63 -3.74
C VAL A 324 -3.77 -14.64 -4.61
N MET A 325 -2.60 -14.26 -5.11
CA MET A 325 -1.71 -15.13 -5.89
C MET A 325 -0.24 -14.76 -5.68
N THR A 326 0.65 -15.73 -5.81
CA THR A 326 2.09 -15.49 -5.86
C THR A 326 2.57 -15.28 -7.28
N HIS A 327 3.47 -14.31 -7.48
CA HIS A 327 4.12 -14.06 -8.75
C HIS A 327 5.59 -14.49 -8.69
N ILE A 328 5.94 -15.50 -9.48
CA ILE A 328 7.30 -16.00 -9.60
C ILE A 328 7.98 -15.32 -10.78
N LYS A 329 9.01 -14.50 -10.51
CA LYS A 329 9.95 -14.02 -11.53
C LYS A 329 10.70 -15.22 -12.10
N LYS A 330 10.28 -15.74 -13.24
CA LYS A 330 11.04 -16.82 -13.92
C LYS A 330 12.41 -16.26 -14.36
N ASN A 331 13.50 -16.81 -13.81
CA ASN A 331 14.89 -16.53 -14.23
C ASN A 331 15.21 -17.17 -15.60
N VAL A 332 14.42 -16.87 -16.63
CA VAL A 332 14.64 -17.45 -17.96
C VAL A 332 14.92 -16.32 -18.93
N LEU A 333 16.17 -16.29 -19.40
CA LEU A 333 16.72 -15.41 -20.42
C LEU A 333 16.07 -15.61 -21.81
N GLU A 334 14.81 -16.04 -21.89
CA GLU A 334 14.12 -16.34 -23.14
C GLU A 334 12.63 -15.99 -23.08
N LYS A 335 12.21 -15.12 -24.01
CA LYS A 335 10.83 -14.89 -24.51
C LYS A 335 10.02 -13.73 -23.90
N ILE A 336 10.43 -12.51 -24.26
CA ILE A 336 9.64 -11.55 -25.07
C ILE A 336 8.10 -11.76 -25.01
N PHE A 337 7.39 -10.86 -24.34
CA PHE A 337 5.97 -10.50 -24.55
C PHE A 337 4.82 -11.54 -24.36
N LYS A 338 4.98 -12.63 -23.60
CA LYS A 338 3.81 -13.39 -23.10
C LYS A 338 3.40 -12.89 -21.70
N LYS A 339 2.15 -12.43 -21.55
CA LYS A 339 1.55 -12.11 -20.23
C LYS A 339 1.70 -13.33 -19.32
N SER A 340 2.14 -13.14 -18.08
CA SER A 340 2.11 -14.24 -17.10
C SER A 340 0.65 -14.57 -16.75
N GLN A 341 0.38 -15.80 -16.28
CA GLN A 341 -0.98 -16.20 -15.87
C GLN A 341 -1.54 -15.26 -14.79
N SER A 342 -0.71 -14.85 -13.83
CA SER A 342 -1.07 -13.86 -12.81
C SER A 342 -1.52 -12.52 -13.41
N GLN A 343 -0.85 -12.07 -14.47
CA GLN A 343 -1.24 -10.84 -15.17
C GLN A 343 -2.53 -11.00 -15.96
N GLU A 344 -2.73 -12.15 -16.60
CA GLU A 344 -3.97 -12.42 -17.33
C GLU A 344 -5.17 -12.42 -16.39
N VAL A 345 -5.05 -13.07 -15.23
CA VAL A 345 -6.09 -13.07 -14.19
C VAL A 345 -6.30 -11.67 -13.65
N ALA A 346 -5.25 -10.96 -13.23
CA ALA A 346 -5.37 -9.62 -12.66
C ALA A 346 -5.93 -8.58 -13.64
N ILE A 347 -5.76 -8.77 -14.95
CA ILE A 347 -6.38 -7.93 -15.99
C ILE A 347 -7.87 -8.22 -16.18
N THR A 348 -8.26 -9.49 -16.05
CA THR A 348 -9.59 -9.96 -16.44
C THR A 348 -10.57 -10.01 -15.29
N SER A 349 -10.05 -10.12 -14.06
CA SER A 349 -10.82 -10.19 -12.81
C SER A 349 -11.64 -8.93 -12.57
N THR A 350 -12.84 -9.14 -12.06
CA THR A 350 -13.76 -8.11 -11.56
C THR A 350 -13.57 -7.85 -10.06
N THR A 351 -12.69 -8.61 -9.41
CA THR A 351 -12.36 -8.49 -7.98
C THR A 351 -10.93 -7.98 -7.85
N PRO A 352 -10.61 -7.18 -6.81
CA PRO A 352 -9.24 -6.83 -6.48
C PRO A 352 -8.32 -8.06 -6.41
N VAL A 353 -7.10 -7.93 -6.96
CA VAL A 353 -6.11 -9.01 -6.98
C VAL A 353 -4.85 -8.59 -6.23
N LEU A 354 -4.56 -9.29 -5.13
CA LEU A 354 -3.30 -9.20 -4.41
C LEU A 354 -2.26 -10.14 -5.05
N ILE A 355 -1.20 -9.55 -5.57
CA ILE A 355 -0.03 -10.21 -6.11
C ILE A 355 1.09 -10.14 -5.08
N LEU A 356 1.55 -11.29 -4.60
CA LEU A 356 2.69 -11.42 -3.70
C LEU A 356 3.95 -11.74 -4.50
N HIS A 357 5.02 -10.97 -4.30
CA HIS A 357 6.32 -11.26 -4.91
C HIS A 357 7.19 -12.02 -3.90
N GLN A 358 7.92 -13.03 -4.38
CA GLN A 358 8.93 -13.66 -3.55
C GLN A 358 10.05 -12.67 -3.22
N ALA A 359 10.35 -12.54 -1.93
CA ALA A 359 11.60 -11.94 -1.49
C ALA A 359 12.77 -12.80 -2.00
N ARG A 360 13.79 -12.14 -2.56
CA ARG A 360 15.01 -12.79 -3.06
C ARG A 360 15.83 -13.43 -1.95
#